data_AF-A0A9Q9S8Y3-F1
#
_entry.id   AF-A0A9Q9S8Y3-F1
#
_cell.length_a   1.000
_cell.length_b   1.000
_cell.length_c   1.000
_cell.angle_alpha   90.00
_cell.angle_beta   90.00
_cell.angle_gamma   90.00
#
_symmetry.space_group_name_H-M   'P 1'
#
loop_
_entity.id
_entity.type
_entity.pdbx_description
1 polymer ?
#
loop_
_entity_poly.entity_id
_entity_poly.type
_entity_poly.pdbx_seq_one_letter_code
_entity_poly.pdbx_strand_id
1 'polypeptide(L)' 'MNTFTIIAIPFFAAAIVMLTLGTTRKSRACAIVGGVLLAATVVNAVTGMALQGG' A
#
# COMPACT_ATOMS: atom_id res chain seq x y z
N MET A 1 -4.46 15.08 10.21
CA MET A 1 -4.16 13.92 9.35
C MET A 1 -3.01 14.31 8.43
N ASN A 2 -1.90 13.60 8.48
CA ASN A 2 -0.69 13.96 7.71
C ASN A 2 -0.86 13.56 6.23
N THR A 3 -0.32 14.34 5.30
CA THR A 3 -0.23 14.06 3.85
C THR A 3 0.20 12.62 3.56
N PHE A 4 1.17 12.09 4.29
CA PHE A 4 1.62 10.71 4.11
C PHE A 4 0.54 9.67 4.44
N THR A 5 -0.27 9.91 5.48
CA THR A 5 -1.42 9.06 5.82
C THR A 5 -2.51 9.15 4.75
N ILE A 6 -2.75 10.33 4.19
CA ILE A 6 -3.71 10.53 3.09
C ILE A 6 -3.31 9.71 1.84
N ILE A 7 -2.01 9.63 1.54
CA ILE A 7 -1.48 8.85 0.40
C ILE A 7 -1.45 7.34 0.69
N ALA A 8 -1.22 6.94 1.94
CA ALA A 8 -1.14 5.53 2.32
C ALA A 8 -2.47 4.76 2.11
N ILE A 9 -3.61 5.41 2.36
CA ILE A 9 -4.96 4.81 2.25
C ILE A 9 -5.29 4.32 0.84
N PRO A 10 -5.21 5.14 -0.24
CA PRO A 10 -5.49 4.66 -1.59
C PRO A 10 -4.47 3.62 -2.07
N PHE A 11 -3.21 3.75 -1.66
CA PHE A 11 -2.19 2.73 -1.93
C PHE A 11 -2.54 1.39 -1.30
N PHE A 12 -3.05 1.40 -0.07
CA PHE A 12 -3.46 0.19 0.62
C PHE A 12 -4.64 -0.48 -0.08
N ALA A 13 -5.67 0.31 -0.43
CA ALA A 13 -6.83 -0.21 -1.15
C ALA A 13 -6.43 -0.86 -2.48
N ALA A 14 -5.57 -0.20 -3.26
CA ALA A 14 -5.08 -0.74 -4.51
C ALA A 14 -4.17 -1.97 -4.31
N ALA A 15 -3.37 -2.02 -3.24
CA ALA A 15 -2.58 -3.20 -2.87
C ALA A 15 -3.47 -4.43 -2.66
N ILE A 16 -4.53 -4.27 -1.87
CA ILE A 16 -5.47 -5.36 -1.56
C ILE A 16 -6.21 -5.83 -2.81
N VAL A 17 -6.67 -4.91 -3.66
CA VAL A 17 -7.32 -5.26 -4.93
C VAL A 17 -6.36 -6.02 -5.85
N MET A 18 -5.14 -5.53 -6.04
CA MET A 18 -4.12 -6.19 -6.85
C MET A 18 -3.74 -7.57 -6.31
N LEU A 19 -3.59 -7.71 -4.99
CA LEU A 19 -3.25 -8.98 -4.35
C LEU A 19 -4.39 -9.99 -4.50
N THR A 20 -5.64 -9.55 -4.33
CA THR A 20 -6.85 -10.36 -4.53
C THR A 20 -7.01 -10.77 -5.99
N LEU A 21 -6.69 -9.88 -6.93
CA LEU A 21 -6.65 -10.22 -8.36
C LEU A 21 -5.51 -11.19 -8.69
N GLY A 22 -4.36 -11.07 -8.00
CA GLY A 22 -3.24 -12.00 -8.11
C GLY A 22 -3.61 -13.42 -7.70
N THR A 23 -4.37 -13.57 -6.60
CA THR A 23 -4.85 -14.88 -6.12
C THR A 23 -5.97 -15.44 -6.97
N THR A 24 -6.94 -14.62 -7.39
CA THR A 24 -8.11 -15.08 -8.18
C THR A 24 -7.78 -15.35 -9.64
N ARG A 25 -6.95 -14.51 -10.28
CA ARG A 25 -6.60 -14.63 -11.71
C ARG A 25 -5.29 -15.39 -11.94
N LYS A 26 -4.65 -15.92 -10.87
CA LYS A 26 -3.31 -16.55 -10.91
C LYS A 26 -2.25 -15.68 -11.62
N SER A 27 -2.45 -14.37 -11.60
CA SER A 27 -1.57 -13.41 -12.26
C SER A 27 -0.41 -13.05 -11.35
N ARG A 28 0.78 -13.55 -11.66
CA ARG A 28 2.01 -13.16 -10.95
C ARG A 28 2.24 -11.65 -10.96
N ALA A 29 1.92 -10.98 -12.06
CA ALA A 29 2.07 -9.53 -12.16
C ALA A 29 1.21 -8.81 -11.11
N CYS A 30 -0.07 -9.19 -10.96
CA CYS A 30 -0.96 -8.59 -9.97
C CYS A 30 -0.49 -8.87 -8.54
N ALA A 31 0.03 -10.07 -8.26
CA ALA A 31 0.59 -10.40 -6.94
C ALA A 31 1.85 -9.56 -6.62
N ILE A 32 2.74 -9.38 -7.59
CA ILE A 32 3.96 -8.58 -7.44
C ILE A 32 3.58 -7.10 -7.21
N VAL A 33 2.73 -6.54 -8.05
CA VAL A 33 2.32 -5.13 -7.93
C VAL A 33 1.55 -4.88 -6.63
N GLY A 34 0.66 -5.81 -6.24
CA GLY A 34 -0.03 -5.74 -4.95
C GLY A 34 0.93 -5.74 -3.76
N GLY A 35 1.96 -6.61 -3.79
CA GLY A 35 3.01 -6.62 -2.77
C GLY A 35 3.83 -5.34 -2.71
N VAL A 36 4.20 -4.78 -3.87
CA VAL A 36 4.94 -3.50 -3.95
C VAL A 36 4.10 -2.34 -3.40
N LEU A 37 2.81 -2.26 -3.77
CA LEU A 37 1.92 -1.24 -3.23
C LEU A 37 1.75 -1.38 -1.70
N LEU A 38 1.67 -2.61 -1.19
CA LEU A 38 1.58 -2.87 0.24
C LEU A 38 2.82 -2.34 0.99
N ALA A 39 4.02 -2.62 0.46
CA ALA A 39 5.26 -2.10 1.03
C ALA A 39 5.30 -0.56 0.99
N ALA A 40 4.87 0.05 -0.11
CA ALA A 40 4.78 1.50 -0.23
C ALA A 40 3.78 2.12 0.76
N THR A 41 2.64 1.47 1.03
CA THR A 41 1.71 1.90 2.09
C THR A 41 2.41 1.94 3.44
N VAL A 42 3.17 0.89 3.79
CA VAL A 42 3.87 0.81 5.08
C VAL A 42 4.88 1.95 5.21
N VAL A 43 5.69 2.21 4.18
CA VAL A 43 6.67 3.31 4.18
C VAL A 43 5.98 4.66 4.38
N ASN A 44 4.86 4.90 3.69
CA ASN A 44 4.10 6.14 3.86
C ASN A 44 3.49 6.24 5.27
N ALA A 45 2.95 5.16 5.82
CA ALA A 45 2.40 5.14 7.17
C ALA A 45 3.49 5.44 8.23
N VAL A 46 4.64 4.79 8.13
CA VAL A 46 5.78 5.00 9.04
C VAL A 46 6.31 6.43 8.95
N THR A 47 6.47 6.96 7.73
CA THR A 47 6.88 8.36 7.51
C THR A 47 5.88 9.34 8.13
N GLY A 48 4.57 9.10 7.93
CA GLY A 48 3.51 9.92 8.52
C GLY A 48 3.48 9.88 10.06
N MET A 49 3.84 8.75 10.67
CA MET A 49 3.98 8.62 12.12
C MET A 49 5.24 9.33 12.62
N ALA A 50 6.38 9.16 11.96
CA ALA A 50 7.64 9.81 12.32
C ALA A 50 7.53 11.34 12.31
N LEU A 51 6.79 11.90 11.35
CA LEU A 51 6.57 13.34 11.23
C LEU A 51 5.48 13.91 12.15
N GLN A 52 4.69 13.06 12.82
CA GLN A 52 3.72 13.50 13.84
C GLN A 52 4.30 13.51 15.25
N GLY A 53 5.41 12.81 15.49
CA GLY A 53 6.11 12.75 16.78
C GLY A 53 7.37 13.60 16.89
N GLY A 54 7.62 14.49 15.92
CA GLY A 54 8.76 15.42 15.88
C GLY A 54 8.36 16.86 16.15
#